data_AF-Q2S8Q0-F1
#
_entry.id   AF-Q2S8Q0-F1
#
_cell.length_a   1.000
_cell.length_b   1.000
_cell.length_c   1.000
_cell.angle_alpha   90.00
_cell.angle_beta   90.00
_cell.angle_gamma   90.00
#
_symmetry.space_group_name_H-M   'P 1'
#
loop_
_entity.id
_entity.type
_entity.pdbx_description
1 polymer ?
#
loop_
_entity_poly.entity_id
_entity_poly.type
_entity_poly.pdbx_seq_one_letter_code
_entity_poly.pdbx_strand_id
1 'polypeptide(L)'
;MSEYQYYKFERLDGYLDAKARQALRTISSRAEISATSFQVYYHYSGLKAETYKVMLKHFDIGFYYANWGSIDAYIKLPAGTIPDALLGFSRDGLHVHQSDEWQLLIFSIKEYYEYFDDEDADDFFHHLAGLRSALIQGDWRLVYFMWLRELDFNDELEAIPLSFRL
;
A
#
# COMPACT_ATOMS: atom_id res chain seq x y z
N MET A 1 19.30 11.58 14.24
CA MET A 1 18.16 12.21 13.53
C MET A 1 16.90 11.94 14.33
N SER A 2 15.96 12.87 14.36
CA SER A 2 14.67 12.66 15.03
C SER A 2 13.83 11.67 14.25
N GLU A 3 13.20 10.69 14.91
CA GLU A 3 12.27 9.76 14.27
C GLU A 3 11.09 10.51 13.66
N TYR A 4 10.81 10.22 12.39
CA TYR A 4 9.75 10.86 11.62
C TYR A 4 9.05 9.85 10.72
N GLN A 5 7.72 9.95 10.69
CA GLN A 5 6.84 9.10 9.89
C GLN A 5 5.81 9.96 9.15
N TYR A 6 5.57 9.62 7.89
CA TYR A 6 4.57 10.22 7.02
C TYR A 6 3.56 9.17 6.56
N TYR A 7 2.28 9.52 6.60
CA TYR A 7 1.20 8.72 6.05
C TYR A 7 0.39 9.58 5.08
N LYS A 8 0.12 9.07 3.88
CA LYS A 8 -0.70 9.71 2.85
C LYS A 8 -1.63 8.67 2.22
N PHE A 9 -2.93 8.90 2.30
CA PHE A 9 -3.95 8.00 1.76
C PHE A 9 -4.91 8.75 0.85
N GLU A 10 -5.37 8.10 -0.21
CA GLU A 10 -6.30 8.67 -1.15
C GLU A 10 -7.40 7.68 -1.56
N ARG A 11 -8.61 8.22 -1.62
CA ARG A 11 -9.80 7.59 -2.16
C ARG A 11 -9.97 8.06 -3.59
N LEU A 12 -9.87 7.13 -4.52
CA LEU A 12 -10.06 7.34 -5.95
C LEU A 12 -11.53 7.11 -6.33
N ASP A 13 -12.17 6.14 -5.68
CA ASP A 13 -13.55 5.74 -5.98
C ASP A 13 -14.53 6.52 -5.08
N GLY A 14 -14.81 7.76 -5.49
CA GLY A 14 -15.77 8.67 -4.86
C GLY A 14 -15.16 9.54 -3.75
N TYR A 15 -15.99 9.92 -2.77
CA TYR A 15 -15.61 10.89 -1.73
C TYR A 15 -15.82 10.34 -0.32
N LEU A 16 -15.04 10.85 0.63
CA LEU A 16 -15.23 10.66 2.06
C LEU A 16 -16.46 11.44 2.52
N ASP A 17 -17.51 10.72 2.90
CA ASP A 17 -18.67 11.33 3.54
C ASP A 17 -18.32 11.96 4.91
N ALA A 18 -19.27 12.68 5.50
CA ALA A 18 -19.05 13.35 6.78
C ALA A 18 -18.71 12.36 7.92
N LYS A 19 -19.29 11.16 7.90
CA LYS A 19 -19.07 10.13 8.92
C LYS A 19 -17.67 9.54 8.82
N ALA A 20 -17.18 9.28 7.60
CA ALA A 20 -15.84 8.83 7.32
C ALA A 20 -14.80 9.86 7.77
N ARG A 21 -15.00 11.14 7.40
CA ARG A 21 -14.11 12.24 7.85
C ARG A 21 -14.08 12.39 9.36
N GLN A 22 -15.23 12.25 10.04
CA GLN A 22 -15.29 12.30 11.50
C GLN A 22 -14.56 11.11 12.15
N ALA A 23 -14.71 9.89 11.60
CA ALA A 23 -13.99 8.72 12.08
C ALA A 23 -12.46 8.86 11.93
N LEU A 24 -11.99 9.39 10.80
CA LEU A 24 -10.58 9.69 10.57
C LEU A 24 -10.04 10.74 11.54
N ARG A 25 -10.86 11.75 11.89
CA ARG A 25 -10.49 12.76 12.89
C ARG A 25 -10.31 12.18 14.30
N THR A 26 -11.04 11.11 14.64
CA THR A 26 -10.84 10.37 15.89
C THR A 26 -9.53 9.57 15.89
N ILE A 27 -9.09 9.08 14.72
CA ILE A 27 -7.79 8.38 14.57
C ILE A 27 -6.63 9.36 14.69
N SER A 28 -6.73 10.51 14.02
CA SER A 28 -5.71 11.56 14.09
C SER A 28 -6.34 12.94 14.06
N SER A 29 -6.23 13.65 15.18
CA SER A 29 -6.66 15.05 15.26
C SER A 29 -5.79 15.99 14.41
N ARG A 30 -4.51 15.63 14.22
CA ARG A 30 -3.50 16.40 13.49
C ARG A 30 -3.55 16.21 11.97
N ALA A 31 -4.27 15.20 11.49
CA ALA A 31 -4.30 14.90 10.06
C ALA A 31 -4.97 16.02 9.26
N GLU A 32 -4.42 16.31 8.10
CA GLU A 32 -5.11 17.06 7.07
C GLU A 32 -6.04 16.08 6.33
N ILE A 33 -7.32 16.44 6.24
CA ILE A 33 -8.37 15.55 5.71
C ILE A 33 -9.17 16.35 4.69
N SER A 34 -9.17 15.89 3.44
CA SER A 34 -9.93 16.49 2.35
C SER A 34 -11.18 15.65 2.02
N ALA A 35 -11.81 15.92 0.88
CA ALA A 35 -12.91 15.10 0.37
C ALA A 35 -12.43 13.72 -0.10
N THR A 36 -11.16 13.53 -0.41
CA THR A 36 -10.60 12.28 -0.94
C THR A 36 -9.36 11.80 -0.20
N SER A 37 -8.68 12.66 0.57
CA SER A 37 -7.37 12.35 1.13
C SER A 37 -7.29 12.47 2.64
N PHE A 38 -6.31 11.78 3.21
CA PHE A 38 -5.85 11.88 4.58
C PHE A 38 -4.32 11.92 4.57
N GLN A 39 -3.72 12.90 5.22
CA GLN A 39 -2.28 12.94 5.38
C GLN A 39 -1.88 13.43 6.78
N VAL A 40 -0.81 12.84 7.33
CA VAL A 40 -0.33 13.20 8.67
C VAL A 40 1.15 12.87 8.84
N TYR A 41 1.84 13.77 9.54
CA TYR A 41 3.20 13.57 10.02
C TYR A 41 3.20 13.25 11.52
N TYR A 42 4.05 12.32 11.91
CA TYR A 42 4.33 12.02 13.31
C TYR A 42 5.82 12.13 13.61
N HIS A 43 6.12 12.64 14.81
CA HIS A 43 7.43 12.56 15.42
C HIS A 43 7.34 11.65 16.66
N TYR A 44 8.32 10.77 16.84
CA TYR A 44 8.48 9.87 18.01
C TYR A 44 7.25 8.98 18.31
N SER A 45 6.35 8.82 17.33
CA SER A 45 5.09 8.08 17.44
C SER A 45 4.62 7.70 16.04
N GLY A 46 3.53 6.95 15.94
CA GLY A 46 2.89 6.60 14.68
C GLY A 46 1.36 6.64 14.78
N LEU A 47 0.70 6.23 13.70
CA LEU A 47 -0.75 6.20 13.58
C LEU A 47 -1.37 5.35 14.69
N LYS A 48 -2.41 5.86 15.36
CA LYS A 48 -3.10 5.16 16.48
C LYS A 48 -4.23 4.25 15.98
N ALA A 49 -3.98 3.54 14.89
CA ALA A 49 -4.88 2.58 14.29
C ALA A 49 -4.08 1.56 13.47
N GLU A 50 -4.66 0.38 13.21
CA GLU A 50 -4.09 -0.56 12.25
C GLU A 50 -4.29 -0.03 10.83
N THR A 51 -3.19 0.29 10.14
CA THR A 51 -3.22 0.97 8.83
C THR A 51 -4.05 0.21 7.80
N TYR A 52 -3.93 -1.12 7.71
CA TYR A 52 -4.71 -1.91 6.75
C TYR A 52 -6.23 -1.81 6.97
N LYS A 53 -6.69 -1.68 8.23
CA LYS A 53 -8.12 -1.47 8.55
C LYS A 53 -8.59 -0.09 8.09
N VAL A 54 -7.75 0.93 8.24
CA VAL A 54 -8.05 2.29 7.76
C VAL A 54 -8.14 2.30 6.23
N MET A 55 -7.17 1.66 5.56
CA MET A 55 -7.13 1.51 4.11
C MET A 55 -8.39 0.81 3.59
N LEU A 56 -8.67 -0.42 4.03
CA LEU A 56 -9.83 -1.20 3.57
C LEU A 56 -11.15 -0.42 3.69
N LYS A 57 -11.30 0.34 4.77
CA LYS A 57 -12.54 1.06 5.08
C LYS A 57 -12.72 2.36 4.31
N HIS A 58 -11.63 3.07 4.00
CA HIS A 58 -11.73 4.48 3.60
C HIS A 58 -11.01 4.85 2.30
N PHE A 59 -9.94 4.12 1.92
CA PHE A 59 -9.01 4.56 0.87
C PHE A 59 -8.72 3.46 -0.13
N ASP A 60 -8.24 3.87 -1.31
CA ASP A 60 -7.99 2.96 -2.44
C ASP A 60 -6.49 2.81 -2.72
N ILE A 61 -5.72 3.87 -2.49
CA ILE A 61 -4.26 3.87 -2.53
C ILE A 61 -3.70 4.57 -1.29
N GLY A 62 -2.49 4.19 -0.91
CA GLY A 62 -1.86 4.73 0.27
C GLY A 62 -0.36 4.57 0.28
N PHE A 63 0.28 5.37 1.11
CA PHE A 63 1.72 5.37 1.30
C PHE A 63 2.05 5.67 2.75
N TYR A 64 3.04 4.96 3.26
CA TYR A 64 3.71 5.22 4.51
C TYR A 64 5.21 5.26 4.25
N TYR A 65 5.87 6.25 4.84
CA TYR A 65 7.32 6.34 4.86
C TYR A 65 7.81 6.75 6.23
N ALA A 66 8.98 6.25 6.60
CA ALA A 66 9.71 6.70 7.76
C ALA A 66 11.18 6.97 7.43
N ASN A 67 11.75 7.98 8.09
CA ASN A 67 13.11 8.46 7.81
C ASN A 67 14.25 7.50 8.20
N TRP A 68 13.91 6.28 8.62
CA TRP A 68 14.83 5.16 8.78
C TRP A 68 14.71 4.12 7.64
N GLY A 69 14.05 4.49 6.53
CA GLY A 69 14.02 3.72 5.29
C GLY A 69 12.88 2.72 5.17
N SER A 70 11.89 2.73 6.07
CA SER A 70 10.71 1.86 5.94
C SER A 70 9.65 2.52 5.07
N ILE A 71 9.25 1.83 4.01
CA ILE A 71 8.20 2.27 3.09
C ILE A 71 7.15 1.16 2.98
N ASP A 72 5.88 1.53 3.10
CA ASP A 72 4.76 0.67 2.72
C ASP A 72 3.89 1.37 1.67
N ALA A 73 3.68 0.71 0.53
CA ALA A 73 2.74 1.14 -0.49
C ALA A 73 1.49 0.27 -0.46
N TYR A 74 0.32 0.90 -0.48
CA TYR A 74 -0.97 0.23 -0.30
C TYR A 74 -1.80 0.36 -1.57
N ILE A 75 -2.31 -0.75 -2.09
CA ILE A 75 -3.23 -0.78 -3.24
C ILE A 75 -4.43 -1.67 -2.91
N LYS A 76 -5.62 -1.08 -2.83
CA LYS A 76 -6.89 -1.79 -2.61
C LYS A 76 -7.59 -2.04 -3.94
N LEU A 77 -7.98 -3.29 -4.16
CA LEU A 77 -8.61 -3.79 -5.37
C LEU A 77 -9.92 -4.51 -5.01
N PRO A 78 -10.92 -4.53 -5.90
CA PRO A 78 -12.06 -5.45 -5.76
C PRO A 78 -11.60 -6.91 -5.62
N ALA A 79 -12.33 -7.70 -4.82
CA ALA A 79 -12.05 -9.14 -4.71
C ALA A 79 -12.05 -9.83 -6.08
N GLY A 80 -11.11 -10.77 -6.28
CA GLY A 80 -10.94 -11.50 -7.53
C GLY A 80 -10.18 -10.74 -8.63
N THR A 81 -9.68 -9.52 -8.36
CA THR A 81 -8.85 -8.77 -9.32
C THR A 81 -7.56 -9.52 -9.62
N ILE A 82 -6.94 -10.10 -8.59
CA ILE A 82 -5.76 -10.94 -8.72
C ILE A 82 -6.15 -12.39 -8.33
N PRO A 83 -5.84 -13.40 -9.17
CA PRO A 83 -6.10 -14.79 -8.84
C PRO A 83 -5.38 -15.20 -7.56
N ASP A 84 -6.04 -16.00 -6.72
CA ASP A 84 -5.46 -16.49 -5.46
C ASP A 84 -4.13 -17.25 -5.68
N ALA A 85 -3.96 -17.90 -6.84
CA ALA A 85 -2.70 -18.56 -7.22
C ALA A 85 -1.50 -17.60 -7.32
N LEU A 86 -1.73 -16.30 -7.56
CA LEU A 86 -0.70 -15.26 -7.56
C LEU A 86 -0.57 -14.54 -6.21
N LEU A 87 -1.57 -14.68 -5.34
CA LEU A 87 -1.57 -14.10 -3.99
C LEU A 87 -1.08 -15.07 -2.91
N GLY A 88 -0.98 -16.37 -3.22
CA GLY A 88 -0.50 -17.41 -2.31
C GLY A 88 0.95 -17.24 -1.86
N PHE A 89 1.65 -16.25 -2.38
CA PHE A 89 3.01 -15.89 -1.99
C PHE A 89 2.99 -14.61 -1.14
N SER A 90 2.85 -14.76 0.18
CA SER A 90 3.12 -13.71 1.15
C SER A 90 4.52 -13.92 1.73
N ARG A 91 5.53 -13.22 1.22
CA ARG A 91 6.92 -13.21 1.71
C ARG A 91 7.51 -11.81 1.70
N ASP A 92 8.68 -11.63 2.33
CA ASP A 92 9.33 -10.38 2.75
C ASP A 92 9.20 -9.21 1.75
N GLY A 93 8.07 -8.52 1.78
CA GLY A 93 7.81 -7.36 0.93
C GLY A 93 6.47 -7.30 0.24
N LEU A 94 5.69 -8.39 0.18
CA LEU A 94 4.29 -8.33 -0.25
C LEU A 94 3.40 -9.00 0.79
N HIS A 95 2.53 -8.21 1.41
CA HIS A 95 1.49 -8.68 2.30
C HIS A 95 0.12 -8.46 1.66
N VAL A 96 -0.78 -9.44 1.83
CA VAL A 96 -2.11 -9.41 1.23
C VAL A 96 -3.15 -9.60 2.32
N HIS A 97 -4.12 -8.67 2.39
CA HIS A 97 -5.34 -8.85 3.15
C HIS A 97 -6.52 -9.08 2.20
N GLN A 98 -7.19 -10.22 2.31
CA GLN A 98 -8.37 -10.54 1.51
C GLN A 98 -9.64 -10.50 2.38
N SER A 99 -10.73 -10.06 1.76
CA SER A 99 -12.10 -10.25 2.23
C SER A 99 -12.98 -10.65 1.04
N ASP A 100 -14.26 -10.91 1.30
CA ASP A 100 -15.23 -11.21 0.24
C ASP A 100 -15.43 -10.04 -0.75
N GLU A 101 -15.06 -8.83 -0.35
CA GLU A 101 -15.23 -7.62 -1.17
C GLU A 101 -13.92 -7.07 -1.72
N TRP A 102 -12.78 -7.27 -1.03
CA TRP A 102 -11.55 -6.53 -1.31
C TRP A 102 -10.29 -7.41 -1.24
N GLN A 103 -9.30 -7.03 -2.04
CA GLN A 103 -7.90 -7.44 -1.93
C GLN A 103 -7.07 -6.18 -1.63
N LEU A 104 -6.40 -6.13 -0.48
CA LEU A 104 -5.45 -5.06 -0.16
C LEU A 104 -4.03 -5.63 -0.26
N LEU A 105 -3.28 -5.12 -1.23
CA LEU A 105 -1.85 -5.38 -1.39
C LEU A 105 -1.06 -4.33 -0.61
N ILE A 106 -0.07 -4.78 0.14
CA ILE A 106 0.87 -3.95 0.89
C ILE A 106 2.27 -4.34 0.44
N PHE A 107 2.93 -3.44 -0.27
CA PHE A 107 4.30 -3.61 -0.72
C PHE A 107 5.23 -2.95 0.29
N SER A 108 6.00 -3.75 1.01
CA SER A 108 6.97 -3.27 2.00
C SER A 108 8.38 -3.24 1.39
N ILE A 109 8.99 -2.06 1.44
CA ILE A 109 10.29 -1.75 0.88
C ILE A 109 11.17 -1.22 2.01
N LYS A 110 12.44 -1.66 2.03
CA LYS A 110 13.45 -1.21 3.00
C LYS A 110 14.61 -0.56 2.25
N GLU A 111 14.67 0.75 2.27
CA GLU A 111 15.74 1.54 1.67
C GLU A 111 16.62 2.14 2.76
N TYR A 112 17.62 1.37 3.20
CA TYR A 112 18.51 1.78 4.30
C TYR A 112 19.61 2.76 3.89
N TYR A 113 19.83 2.97 2.59
CA TYR A 113 21.02 3.65 2.06
C TYR A 113 20.73 4.83 1.12
N GLU A 114 19.49 4.99 0.66
CA GLU A 114 19.05 6.13 -0.14
C GLU A 114 18.16 7.02 0.72
N TYR A 115 18.41 8.33 0.70
CA TYR A 115 17.58 9.28 1.41
C TYR A 115 16.33 9.50 0.59
N PHE A 116 15.28 8.74 0.89
CA PHE A 116 13.97 8.94 0.30
C PHE A 116 13.38 10.23 0.87
N ASP A 117 13.38 11.31 0.10
CA ASP A 117 12.91 12.61 0.57
C ASP A 117 11.41 12.83 0.30
N ASP A 118 10.90 14.01 0.67
CA ASP A 118 9.48 14.33 0.52
C ASP A 118 9.06 14.46 -0.96
N GLU A 119 9.97 14.87 -1.86
CA GLU A 119 9.70 14.95 -3.31
C GLU A 119 9.64 13.54 -3.92
N ASP A 120 10.59 12.68 -3.56
CA ASP A 120 10.58 11.26 -3.95
C ASP A 120 9.28 10.56 -3.50
N ALA A 121 8.82 10.87 -2.29
CA ALA A 121 7.58 10.32 -1.74
C ALA A 121 6.33 10.73 -2.51
N ASP A 122 6.23 12.01 -2.89
CA ASP A 122 5.09 12.52 -3.62
C ASP A 122 5.05 12.01 -5.06
N ASP A 123 6.21 11.92 -5.72
CA ASP A 123 6.34 11.33 -7.05
C ASP A 123 6.00 9.83 -7.02
N PHE A 124 6.54 9.08 -6.06
CA PHE A 124 6.21 7.67 -5.86
C PHE A 124 4.70 7.48 -5.67
N PHE A 125 4.08 8.31 -4.83
CA PHE A 125 2.63 8.25 -4.58
C PHE A 125 1.81 8.46 -5.85
N HIS A 126 2.21 9.38 -6.72
CA HIS A 126 1.50 9.68 -7.98
C HIS A 126 1.39 8.46 -8.89
N HIS A 127 2.35 7.54 -8.85
CA HIS A 127 2.37 6.34 -9.66
C HIS A 127 1.40 5.24 -9.17
N LEU A 128 0.98 5.28 -7.90
CA LEU A 128 0.12 4.23 -7.32
C LEU A 128 -1.24 4.12 -7.99
N ALA A 129 -1.84 5.24 -8.41
CA ALA A 129 -3.11 5.23 -9.13
C ALA A 129 -2.99 4.50 -10.47
N GLY A 130 -1.89 4.72 -11.19
CA GLY A 130 -1.58 4.03 -12.45
C GLY A 130 -1.38 2.53 -12.26
N LEU A 131 -0.61 2.15 -11.23
CA LEU A 131 -0.40 0.75 -10.87
C LEU A 131 -1.72 0.04 -10.50
N ARG A 132 -2.57 0.70 -9.69
CA ARG A 132 -3.89 0.17 -9.36
C ARG A 132 -4.74 -0.06 -10.61
N SER A 133 -4.77 0.92 -11.52
CA SER A 133 -5.51 0.80 -12.77
C SER A 133 -5.00 -0.37 -13.63
N ALA A 134 -3.69 -0.55 -13.73
CA ALA A 134 -3.08 -1.66 -14.46
C ALA A 134 -3.49 -3.02 -13.87
N LEU A 135 -3.43 -3.18 -12.54
CA LEU A 135 -3.86 -4.41 -11.86
C LEU A 135 -5.34 -4.73 -12.11
N ILE A 136 -6.21 -3.73 -12.06
CA ILE A 136 -7.65 -3.88 -12.36
C ILE A 136 -7.87 -4.34 -13.81
N GLN A 137 -7.01 -3.91 -14.73
CA GLN A 137 -7.07 -4.29 -16.15
C GLN A 137 -6.43 -5.66 -16.44
N GLY A 138 -5.95 -6.38 -15.42
CA GLY A 138 -5.33 -7.70 -15.58
C GLY A 138 -3.82 -7.66 -15.82
N ASP A 139 -3.18 -6.49 -15.74
CA ASP A 139 -1.73 -6.38 -15.79
C ASP A 139 -1.13 -6.61 -14.41
N TRP A 140 -0.83 -7.87 -14.12
CA TRP A 140 -0.28 -8.30 -12.83
C TRP A 140 1.24 -8.35 -12.79
N ARG A 141 1.93 -7.69 -13.74
CA ARG A 141 3.41 -7.64 -13.78
C ARG A 141 4.02 -7.10 -12.49
N LEU A 142 3.35 -6.16 -11.82
CA LEU A 142 3.79 -5.66 -10.51
C LEU A 142 3.91 -6.79 -9.48
N VAL A 143 2.91 -7.66 -9.38
CA VAL A 143 2.93 -8.81 -8.45
C VAL A 143 4.00 -9.82 -8.86
N TYR A 144 4.16 -10.03 -10.17
CA TYR A 144 5.22 -10.89 -10.68
C TYR A 144 6.63 -10.35 -10.36
N PHE A 145 6.86 -9.03 -10.44
CA PHE A 145 8.15 -8.43 -10.07
C PHE A 145 8.44 -8.61 -8.58
N MET A 146 7.44 -8.51 -7.71
CA MET A 146 7.63 -8.78 -6.29
C MET A 146 7.97 -10.25 -6.03
N TRP A 147 7.33 -11.17 -6.75
CA TRP A 147 7.69 -12.57 -6.69
C TRP A 147 9.13 -12.82 -7.18
N LEU A 148 9.54 -12.19 -8.28
CA LEU A 148 10.90 -12.29 -8.82
C LEU A 148 11.96 -11.72 -7.87
N ARG A 149 11.69 -10.59 -7.22
CA ARG A 149 12.62 -9.96 -6.28
C ARG A 149 13.04 -10.94 -5.19
N GLU A 150 12.13 -11.80 -4.74
CA GLU A 150 12.44 -12.80 -3.72
C GLU A 150 13.33 -13.95 -4.22
N LEU A 151 13.40 -14.22 -5.53
CA LEU A 151 14.36 -15.20 -6.09
C LEU A 151 15.80 -14.74 -5.88
N ASP A 152 16.06 -13.44 -6.00
CA ASP A 152 17.42 -12.89 -5.81
C ASP A 152 17.88 -12.98 -4.33
N PHE A 153 16.94 -13.17 -3.39
CA PHE A 153 17.22 -13.25 -1.95
C PHE A 153 17.03 -14.66 -1.35
N ASN A 154 16.61 -15.68 -2.12
CA ASN A 154 16.35 -17.02 -1.57
C ASN A 154 16.52 -18.17 -2.60
N ASP A 155 17.42 -19.13 -2.29
CA ASP A 155 17.74 -20.29 -3.15
C ASP A 155 16.69 -21.43 -3.11
N GLU A 156 15.68 -21.37 -2.23
CA GLU A 156 14.62 -22.38 -2.10
C GLU A 156 13.23 -21.80 -2.38
N LEU A 157 12.77 -21.89 -3.64
CA LEU A 157 11.41 -21.50 -4.03
C LEU A 157 10.61 -22.67 -4.62
N GLU A 158 9.34 -22.74 -4.22
CA GLU A 158 8.35 -23.60 -4.87
C GLU A 158 8.07 -23.14 -6.31
N ALA A 159 7.57 -24.08 -7.12
CA ALA A 159 7.40 -23.93 -8.56
C ALA A 159 6.68 -22.64 -8.97
N ILE A 160 7.21 -21.99 -10.01
CA ILE A 160 6.65 -20.79 -10.64
C ILE A 160 5.13 -20.98 -10.83
N PRO A 161 4.27 -20.09 -10.31
CA PRO A 161 2.84 -20.11 -10.63
C PRO A 161 2.65 -19.62 -12.08
N LEU A 162 3.00 -20.48 -13.04
CA LEU A 162 2.75 -20.29 -14.46
C LEU A 162 1.25 -20.46 -14.70
N SER A 163 0.49 -19.39 -14.52
CA SER A 163 -0.89 -19.30 -15.01
C SER A 163 -0.94 -18.53 -16.33
N PHE A 164 -0.08 -18.89 -17.28
CA PHE A 164 -0.34 -18.56 -18.69
C PHE A 164 -1.38 -19.55 -19.20
N ARG A 165 -2.65 -19.13 -19.25
CA ARG A 165 -3.56 -19.69 -20.26
C ARG A 165 -3.49 -18.78 -21.48
N LEU A 166 -2.90 -19.31 -22.55
CA LEU A 166 -3.10 -18.82 -23.92
C LEU A 166 -4.59 -18.86 -24.28
#